data_AF-A0A2N6EP54-F1
#
_entry.id   AF-A0A2N6EP54-F1
#
_cell.length_a   1.000
_cell.length_b   1.000
_cell.length_c   1.000
_cell.angle_alpha   90.00
_cell.angle_beta   90.00
_cell.angle_gamma   90.00
#
_symmetry.space_group_name_H-M   'P 1'
#
loop_
_entity.id
_entity.type
_entity.pdbx_description
1 polymer ?
#
loop_
_entity_poly.entity_id
_entity_poly.type
_entity_poly.pdbx_seq_one_letter_code
_entity_poly.pdbx_strand_id
1 'polypeptide(L)'
;MKTRSLFLLVLAVLVVTGSAPAWAKKGHSHYRPGYGEVVKVLPRGHHRVHHHHDTYFYLNGIFYSPFDSFYRVVYPPVGLVVSTLPYGYVDVRFGNRVYARYNDIYYEPIPRGYRVVKAPPSAPPPPQPDVTAVPASALGTVTVTVEVLNVRSGPSRLQPVSDHVAAGDRLYVLGQAPEWYYVRLPDGGFGWVWRQFVRGEVTAPR
;
A
#
# COMPACT_ATOMS: atom_id res chain seq x y z
N MET A 1 -31.79 27.05 -49.67
CA MET A 1 -31.27 25.65 -49.69
C MET A 1 -30.12 25.57 -48.69
N LYS A 2 -30.27 24.79 -47.61
CA LYS A 2 -29.28 24.66 -46.52
C LYS A 2 -28.25 23.59 -46.89
N THR A 3 -26.98 23.97 -47.04
CA THR A 3 -25.87 23.04 -47.25
C THR A 3 -25.50 22.38 -45.92
N ARG A 4 -25.63 21.05 -45.84
CA ARG A 4 -25.14 20.22 -44.74
C ARG A 4 -23.68 19.90 -45.04
N SER A 5 -22.73 20.42 -44.27
CA SER A 5 -21.34 19.95 -44.31
C SER A 5 -21.10 18.90 -43.23
N LEU A 6 -20.73 17.72 -43.72
CA LEU A 6 -20.39 16.49 -43.01
C LEU A 6 -19.04 16.68 -42.29
N PHE A 7 -18.99 16.45 -40.98
CA PHE A 7 -17.72 16.33 -40.25
C PHE A 7 -17.17 14.91 -40.45
N LEU A 8 -16.09 14.78 -41.22
CA LEU A 8 -15.29 13.55 -41.31
C LEU A 8 -14.39 13.46 -40.08
N LEU A 9 -14.63 12.44 -39.24
CA LEU A 9 -13.80 12.11 -38.08
C LEU A 9 -12.68 11.18 -38.55
N VAL A 10 -11.46 11.69 -38.68
CA VAL A 10 -10.27 10.88 -38.95
C VAL A 10 -9.81 10.26 -37.63
N LEU A 11 -10.06 8.96 -37.46
CA LEU A 11 -9.53 8.17 -36.35
C LEU A 11 -8.13 7.69 -36.72
N ALA A 12 -7.09 8.36 -36.21
CA ALA A 12 -5.71 7.88 -36.31
C ALA A 12 -5.52 6.74 -35.29
N VAL A 13 -5.45 5.49 -35.78
CA VAL A 13 -5.02 4.35 -34.97
C VAL A 13 -3.49 4.34 -34.93
N LEU A 14 -2.92 4.74 -33.80
CA LEU A 14 -1.49 4.58 -33.54
C LEU A 14 -1.25 3.15 -33.05
N VAL A 15 -0.87 2.24 -33.97
CA VAL A 15 -0.34 0.93 -33.56
C VAL A 15 1.12 1.11 -33.17
N VAL A 16 1.37 1.32 -31.88
CA VAL A 16 2.73 1.28 -31.33
C VAL A 16 3.08 -0.19 -31.10
N THR A 17 3.73 -0.83 -32.07
CA THR A 17 4.42 -2.10 -31.82
C THR A 17 5.74 -1.81 -31.10
N GLY A 18 5.64 -1.50 -29.81
CA GLY A 18 6.79 -1.43 -28.92
C GLY A 18 7.14 -2.84 -28.46
N SER A 19 8.22 -3.42 -28.98
CA SER A 19 8.82 -4.61 -28.37
C SER A 19 9.41 -4.21 -27.03
N ALA A 20 8.71 -4.49 -25.94
CA ALA A 20 9.23 -4.27 -24.59
C ALA A 20 10.53 -5.09 -24.42
N PRO A 21 11.60 -4.49 -23.87
CA PRO A 21 12.87 -5.19 -23.67
C PRO A 21 12.69 -6.40 -22.77
N ALA A 22 13.51 -7.45 -22.94
CA ALA A 22 13.36 -8.74 -22.26
C ALA A 22 13.32 -8.66 -20.72
N TRP A 23 13.80 -7.57 -20.11
CA TRP A 23 13.69 -7.33 -18.67
C TRP A 23 12.30 -6.86 -18.22
N ALA A 24 11.50 -6.23 -19.09
CA ALA A 24 10.09 -5.92 -18.82
C ALA A 24 9.22 -7.18 -18.66
N LYS A 25 9.75 -8.37 -19.00
CA LYS A 25 9.10 -9.67 -18.77
C LYS A 25 9.52 -10.36 -17.46
N LYS A 26 10.54 -9.85 -16.75
CA LYS A 26 10.82 -10.26 -15.37
C LYS A 26 10.08 -9.27 -14.47
N GLY A 27 8.84 -9.63 -14.08
CA GLY A 27 8.10 -8.86 -13.08
C GLY A 27 8.99 -8.60 -11.87
N HIS A 28 9.30 -7.35 -11.61
CA HIS A 28 10.00 -6.94 -10.40
C HIS A 28 9.03 -7.18 -9.24
N SER A 29 9.27 -8.23 -8.47
CA SER A 29 8.38 -8.64 -7.38
C SER A 29 8.50 -7.63 -6.24
N HIS A 30 7.54 -6.71 -6.16
CA HIS A 30 7.22 -5.95 -4.94
C HIS A 30 6.94 -6.99 -3.84
N TYR A 31 7.92 -7.22 -2.95
CA TYR A 31 7.84 -8.27 -1.96
C TYR A 31 7.26 -7.74 -0.65
N ARG A 32 5.94 -7.54 -0.65
CA ARG A 32 5.12 -7.80 0.52
C ARG A 32 4.77 -9.29 0.48
N PRO A 33 5.00 -10.08 1.56
CA PRO A 33 4.63 -11.47 1.55
C PRO A 33 3.16 -11.63 1.15
N GLY A 34 2.92 -12.37 0.08
CA GLY A 34 1.57 -12.59 -0.43
C GLY A 34 0.72 -13.30 0.63
N TYR A 35 -0.59 -13.10 0.62
CA TYR A 35 -1.45 -13.95 1.45
C TYR A 35 -1.23 -15.42 1.10
N GLY A 36 -1.03 -16.24 2.11
CA GLY A 36 -0.68 -17.66 1.97
C GLY A 36 0.82 -17.95 1.87
N GLU A 37 1.66 -16.93 1.76
CA GLU A 37 3.11 -17.08 1.73
C GLU A 37 3.66 -17.55 3.09
N VAL A 38 4.67 -18.42 3.05
CA VAL A 38 5.27 -19.01 4.24
C VAL A 38 6.64 -18.38 4.51
N VAL A 39 6.81 -17.80 5.69
CA VAL A 39 8.05 -17.23 6.18
C VAL A 39 8.66 -18.12 7.25
N LYS A 40 9.97 -18.34 7.17
CA LYS A 40 10.68 -19.23 8.10
C LYS A 40 10.84 -18.62 9.49
N VAL A 41 10.97 -17.31 9.57
CA VAL A 41 11.22 -16.56 10.80
C VAL A 41 10.34 -15.32 10.80
N LEU A 42 9.68 -15.04 11.92
CA LEU A 42 8.91 -13.81 12.08
C LEU A 42 9.84 -12.60 12.11
N PRO A 43 9.44 -11.47 11.49
CA PRO A 43 10.26 -10.27 11.58
C PRO A 43 10.36 -9.77 13.03
N ARG A 44 11.47 -9.10 13.36
CA ARG A 44 11.71 -8.54 14.69
C ARG A 44 10.66 -7.47 15.01
N GLY A 45 10.22 -7.43 16.27
CA GLY A 45 9.25 -6.46 16.75
C GLY A 45 7.78 -6.84 16.50
N HIS A 46 7.50 -8.06 16.01
CA HIS A 46 6.13 -8.55 15.93
C HIS A 46 5.48 -8.59 17.32
N HIS A 47 4.16 -8.41 17.33
CA HIS A 47 3.35 -8.58 18.52
C HIS A 47 2.56 -9.87 18.41
N ARG A 48 2.51 -10.65 19.50
CA ARG A 48 1.61 -11.78 19.60
C ARG A 48 0.22 -11.29 19.97
N VAL A 49 -0.78 -11.67 19.19
CA VAL A 49 -2.19 -11.35 19.39
C VAL A 49 -3.01 -12.64 19.39
N HIS A 50 -4.11 -12.65 20.13
CA HIS A 50 -4.95 -13.83 20.25
C HIS A 50 -6.34 -13.50 19.73
N HIS A 51 -6.96 -14.48 19.08
CA HIS A 51 -8.35 -14.39 18.67
C HIS A 51 -8.99 -15.76 18.89
N HIS A 52 -9.96 -15.82 19.79
CA HIS A 52 -10.47 -17.08 20.33
C HIS A 52 -9.32 -17.96 20.88
N HIS A 53 -9.20 -19.20 20.40
CA HIS A 53 -8.15 -20.15 20.80
C HIS A 53 -6.90 -20.08 19.90
N ASP A 54 -6.94 -19.25 18.86
CA ASP A 54 -5.88 -19.16 17.88
C ASP A 54 -4.89 -18.04 18.22
N THR A 55 -3.61 -18.33 17.97
CA THR A 55 -2.52 -17.37 18.11
C THR A 55 -2.14 -16.81 16.75
N TYR A 56 -2.03 -15.49 16.68
CA TYR A 56 -1.54 -14.77 15.53
C TYR A 56 -0.36 -13.89 15.93
N PHE A 57 0.45 -13.54 14.95
CA PHE A 57 1.51 -12.57 15.09
C PHE A 57 1.23 -11.41 14.15
N TYR A 58 1.38 -10.20 14.65
CA TYR A 58 1.03 -8.99 13.96
C TYR A 58 2.25 -8.08 13.88
N LEU A 59 2.52 -7.57 12.68
CA LEU A 59 3.52 -6.52 12.50
C LEU A 59 3.12 -5.61 11.34
N ASN A 60 2.88 -4.34 11.66
CA ASN A 60 2.64 -3.28 10.69
C ASN A 60 1.62 -3.61 9.59
N GLY A 61 0.45 -4.15 9.99
CA GLY A 61 -0.61 -4.51 9.04
C GLY A 61 -0.41 -5.83 8.31
N ILE A 62 0.58 -6.65 8.71
CA ILE A 62 0.75 -8.02 8.24
C ILE A 62 0.44 -8.97 9.40
N PHE A 63 -0.39 -9.98 9.14
CA PHE A 63 -0.75 -11.01 10.10
C PHE A 63 -0.11 -12.33 9.69
N TYR A 64 0.42 -13.03 10.66
CA TYR A 64 1.03 -14.34 10.51
C TYR A 64 0.34 -15.32 11.44
N SER A 65 0.12 -16.54 10.97
CA SER A 65 -0.36 -17.66 11.78
C SER A 65 0.72 -18.75 11.80
N PRO A 66 0.88 -19.51 12.89
CA PRO A 66 1.66 -20.74 12.88
C PRO A 66 1.24 -21.65 11.70
N PHE A 67 2.22 -22.15 10.96
CA PHE A 67 1.98 -23.07 9.86
C PHE A 67 3.12 -24.08 9.80
N ASP A 68 2.85 -25.31 10.22
CA ASP A 68 3.84 -26.36 10.47
C ASP A 68 4.96 -25.88 11.41
N SER A 69 6.21 -25.90 10.95
CA SER A 69 7.39 -25.37 11.66
C SER A 69 7.70 -23.90 11.33
N PHE A 70 6.86 -23.24 10.53
CA PHE A 70 7.04 -21.89 10.01
C PHE A 70 5.82 -21.02 10.30
N TYR A 71 5.70 -19.90 9.59
CA TYR A 71 4.59 -18.98 9.74
C TYR A 71 4.02 -18.62 8.37
N ARG A 72 2.70 -18.58 8.26
CA ARG A 72 2.00 -18.22 7.03
C ARG A 72 1.40 -16.82 7.16
N VAL A 73 1.53 -16.01 6.13
CA VAL A 73 0.87 -14.70 6.04
C VAL A 73 -0.62 -14.92 5.77
N VAL A 74 -1.48 -14.33 6.60
CA VAL A 74 -2.93 -14.56 6.57
C VAL A 74 -3.71 -13.25 6.57
N TYR A 75 -4.95 -13.31 6.09
CA TYR A 75 -5.92 -12.25 6.40
C TYR A 75 -6.28 -12.32 7.88
N PRO A 76 -6.39 -11.17 8.58
CA PRO A 76 -6.82 -11.19 9.97
C PRO A 76 -8.28 -11.63 10.07
N PRO A 77 -8.63 -12.48 11.05
CA PRO A 77 -10.03 -12.78 11.32
C PRO A 77 -10.75 -11.55 11.84
N VAL A 78 -12.02 -11.40 11.44
CA VAL A 78 -12.89 -10.34 11.92
C VAL A 78 -13.09 -10.50 13.43
N GLY A 79 -12.91 -9.40 14.17
CA GLY A 79 -12.98 -9.37 15.63
C GLY A 79 -11.63 -9.47 16.33
N LEU A 80 -10.54 -9.79 15.62
CA LEU A 80 -9.19 -9.75 16.19
C LEU A 80 -8.85 -8.34 16.65
N VAL A 81 -8.22 -8.23 17.82
CA VAL A 81 -7.82 -6.94 18.39
C VAL A 81 -6.31 -6.78 18.32
N VAL A 82 -5.86 -5.65 17.76
CA VAL A 82 -4.47 -5.21 17.79
C VAL A 82 -4.33 -3.99 18.70
N SER A 83 -3.21 -3.88 19.40
CA SER A 83 -2.93 -2.72 20.26
C SER A 83 -2.42 -1.51 19.47
N THR A 84 -1.85 -1.73 18.29
CA THR A 84 -1.23 -0.69 17.46
C THR A 84 -1.75 -0.78 16.02
N LEU A 85 -2.16 0.36 15.47
CA LEU A 85 -2.55 0.43 14.07
C LEU A 85 -1.33 0.24 13.15
N PRO A 86 -1.54 -0.27 11.93
CA PRO A 86 -0.49 -0.31 10.92
C PRO A 86 -0.01 1.10 10.64
N TYR A 87 1.29 1.28 10.47
CA TYR A 87 1.81 2.55 10.01
C TYR A 87 1.20 2.88 8.64
N GLY A 88 0.64 4.08 8.52
CA GLY A 88 0.12 4.57 7.25
C GLY A 88 -1.36 4.22 7.00
N TYR A 89 -2.06 3.76 8.04
CA TYR A 89 -3.51 3.73 8.01
C TYR A 89 -4.08 5.11 7.67
N VAL A 90 -5.27 5.11 7.07
CA VAL A 90 -6.05 6.31 6.81
C VAL A 90 -7.35 6.24 7.59
N ASP A 91 -7.81 7.37 8.14
CA ASP A 91 -9.12 7.44 8.76
C ASP A 91 -10.21 7.52 7.68
N VAL A 92 -11.22 6.68 7.82
CA VAL A 92 -12.38 6.62 6.94
C VAL A 92 -13.63 6.82 7.80
N ARG A 93 -14.42 7.83 7.47
CA ARG A 93 -15.65 8.18 8.18
C ARG A 93 -16.85 7.57 7.48
N PHE A 94 -17.66 6.83 8.23
CA PHE A 94 -18.96 6.34 7.77
C PHE A 94 -20.04 6.78 8.76
N GLY A 95 -20.86 7.74 8.32
CA GLY A 95 -21.81 8.41 9.21
C GLY A 95 -21.09 9.03 10.41
N ASN A 96 -21.51 8.64 11.63
CA ASN A 96 -20.92 9.13 12.88
C ASN A 96 -19.77 8.24 13.42
N ARG A 97 -19.33 7.23 12.67
CA ARG A 97 -18.24 6.33 13.09
C ARG A 97 -16.98 6.59 12.28
N VAL A 98 -15.84 6.56 12.97
CA VAL A 98 -14.50 6.64 12.38
C VAL A 98 -13.88 5.25 12.41
N TYR A 99 -13.29 4.84 11.29
CA TYR A 99 -12.56 3.59 11.15
C TYR A 99 -11.17 3.90 10.62
N ALA A 100 -10.14 3.24 11.15
CA ALA A 100 -8.84 3.23 10.49
C ALA A 100 -8.86 2.17 9.38
N ARG A 101 -8.31 2.47 8.21
CA ARG A 101 -8.17 1.54 7.10
C ARG A 101 -6.71 1.42 6.71
N TYR A 102 -6.23 0.20 6.57
CA TYR A 102 -4.92 -0.10 5.99
C TYR A 102 -5.07 -1.22 4.96
N ASN A 103 -4.73 -0.93 3.70
CA ASN A 103 -5.11 -1.74 2.53
C ASN A 103 -6.63 -2.00 2.54
N ASP A 104 -7.04 -3.27 2.50
CA ASP A 104 -8.46 -3.68 2.53
C ASP A 104 -8.96 -4.06 3.94
N ILE A 105 -8.14 -3.84 4.98
CA ILE A 105 -8.49 -4.18 6.36
C ILE A 105 -8.98 -2.92 7.08
N TYR A 106 -10.15 -3.04 7.70
CA TYR A 106 -10.78 -1.99 8.48
C TYR A 106 -10.62 -2.28 9.97
N TYR A 107 -10.34 -1.23 10.73
CA TYR A 107 -10.10 -1.27 12.16
C TYR A 107 -11.05 -0.28 12.84
N GLU A 108 -11.84 -0.76 13.79
CA GLU A 108 -12.68 0.08 14.65
C GLU A 108 -11.93 0.36 15.96
N PRO A 109 -11.78 1.63 16.37
CA PRO A 109 -11.19 1.95 17.66
C PRO A 109 -12.08 1.46 18.80
N ILE A 110 -11.46 0.81 19.79
CA ILE A 110 -12.10 0.34 21.02
C ILE A 110 -11.27 0.79 22.23
N PRO A 111 -11.81 0.77 23.47
CA PRO A 111 -11.08 1.28 24.64
C PRO A 111 -9.70 0.66 24.90
N ARG A 112 -9.44 -0.55 24.39
CA ARG A 112 -8.18 -1.28 24.58
C ARG A 112 -7.46 -1.64 23.26
N GLY A 113 -7.65 -0.85 22.21
CA GLY A 113 -6.95 -1.03 20.94
C GLY A 113 -7.86 -0.87 19.73
N TYR A 114 -7.64 -1.70 18.72
CA TYR A 114 -8.31 -1.59 17.43
C TYR A 114 -8.79 -2.97 16.98
N ARG A 115 -10.08 -3.08 16.73
CA ARG A 115 -10.73 -4.33 16.34
C ARG A 115 -10.84 -4.41 14.83
N VAL A 116 -10.38 -5.51 14.24
CA VAL A 116 -10.58 -5.83 12.82
C VAL A 116 -12.08 -6.01 12.57
N VAL A 117 -12.62 -5.27 11.61
CA VAL A 117 -14.04 -5.34 11.24
C VAL A 117 -14.19 -5.64 9.76
N LYS A 118 -15.36 -6.14 9.36
CA LYS A 118 -15.73 -6.17 7.94
C LYS A 118 -15.78 -4.75 7.41
N ALA A 119 -15.50 -4.58 6.11
CA ALA A 119 -15.74 -3.32 5.43
C ALA A 119 -17.21 -2.88 5.69
N PRO A 120 -17.46 -1.63 6.10
CA PRO A 120 -18.82 -1.14 6.29
C PRO A 120 -19.62 -1.26 4.97
N PRO A 121 -20.88 -1.74 4.98
CA PRO A 121 -21.65 -1.96 3.76
C PRO A 121 -21.97 -0.66 3.00
N SER A 122 -21.90 0.49 3.68
CA SER A 122 -22.00 1.84 3.11
C SER A 122 -20.64 2.44 2.76
N ALA A 123 -19.55 1.70 2.91
CA ALA A 123 -18.30 2.06 2.29
C ALA A 123 -18.50 2.01 0.77
N PRO A 124 -18.19 3.09 0.03
CA PRO A 124 -17.93 2.89 -1.38
C PRO A 124 -16.87 1.77 -1.46
N PRO A 125 -16.98 0.83 -2.43
CA PRO A 125 -15.88 -0.11 -2.67
C PRO A 125 -14.59 0.72 -2.62
N PRO A 126 -13.57 0.31 -1.84
CA PRO A 126 -12.36 1.12 -1.66
C PRO A 126 -12.02 1.64 -3.03
N PRO A 127 -11.98 2.98 -3.26
CA PRO A 127 -11.96 3.54 -4.61
C PRO A 127 -10.94 2.71 -5.34
N GLN A 128 -11.43 1.87 -6.26
CA GLN A 128 -10.61 0.83 -6.86
C GLN A 128 -9.41 1.62 -7.32
N PRO A 129 -8.21 1.39 -6.75
CA PRO A 129 -7.13 2.31 -6.96
C PRO A 129 -7.04 2.39 -8.46
N ASP A 130 -7.42 3.53 -9.03
CA ASP A 130 -6.91 3.89 -10.31
C ASP A 130 -5.43 3.98 -9.94
N VAL A 131 -4.73 2.87 -10.17
CA VAL A 131 -3.29 2.74 -10.06
C VAL A 131 -2.64 3.77 -11.01
N THR A 132 -3.44 4.30 -11.93
CA THR A 132 -3.21 5.44 -12.82
C THR A 132 -3.61 6.81 -12.26
N ALA A 133 -4.47 6.92 -11.23
CA ALA A 133 -4.92 8.21 -10.70
C ALA A 133 -4.03 8.72 -9.56
N VAL A 134 -3.73 10.02 -9.64
CA VAL A 134 -3.02 10.77 -8.60
C VAL A 134 -3.93 10.87 -7.36
N PRO A 135 -3.48 10.43 -6.17
CA PRO A 135 -4.25 10.61 -4.95
C PRO A 135 -4.49 12.10 -4.68
N ALA A 136 -5.73 12.49 -4.36
CA ALA A 136 -6.05 13.89 -4.01
C ALA A 136 -5.26 14.41 -2.79
N SER A 137 -4.78 13.50 -1.94
CA SER A 137 -3.94 13.81 -0.77
C SER A 137 -2.44 13.78 -1.06
N ALA A 138 -2.01 13.61 -2.32
CA ALA A 138 -0.60 13.58 -2.66
C ALA A 138 0.02 14.97 -2.51
N LEU A 139 1.05 15.06 -1.67
CA LEU A 139 1.93 16.22 -1.53
C LEU A 139 2.84 16.39 -2.75
N GLY A 140 3.00 15.34 -3.55
CA GLY A 140 3.86 15.35 -4.73
C GLY A 140 4.05 13.97 -5.33
N THR A 141 4.89 13.91 -6.36
CA THR A 141 5.31 12.66 -6.99
C THR A 141 6.83 12.59 -7.05
N VAL A 142 7.37 11.43 -6.70
CA VAL A 142 8.81 11.15 -6.76
C VAL A 142 9.08 9.88 -7.57
N THR A 143 10.25 9.83 -8.19
CA THR A 143 10.72 8.69 -8.97
C THR A 143 11.92 8.05 -8.27
N VAL A 144 11.95 6.73 -8.19
CA VAL A 144 13.07 5.97 -7.60
C VAL A 144 14.32 6.08 -8.47
N THR A 145 15.47 6.40 -7.86
CA THR A 145 16.74 6.63 -8.57
C THR A 145 17.75 5.49 -8.48
N VAL A 146 17.51 4.49 -7.63
CA VAL A 146 18.38 3.33 -7.42
C VAL A 146 17.71 2.05 -7.94
N GLU A 147 18.49 1.04 -8.30
CA GLU A 147 18.01 -0.21 -8.90
C GLU A 147 16.90 -0.87 -8.06
N VAL A 148 17.14 -0.99 -6.75
CA VAL A 148 16.16 -1.51 -5.77
C VAL A 148 16.20 -0.62 -4.54
N LEU A 149 15.04 -0.09 -4.17
CA LEU A 149 14.84 0.72 -2.98
C LEU A 149 13.93 0.00 -2.00
N ASN A 150 14.41 -0.14 -0.77
CA ASN A 150 13.63 -0.70 0.33
C ASN A 150 12.48 0.24 0.73
N VAL A 151 11.27 -0.32 0.78
CA VAL A 151 10.10 0.30 1.40
C VAL A 151 9.96 -0.27 2.80
N ARG A 152 9.92 0.59 3.81
CA ARG A 152 9.91 0.20 5.23
C ARG A 152 8.57 0.46 5.89
N SER A 153 8.34 -0.25 6.99
CA SER A 153 7.15 -0.07 7.83
C SER A 153 7.11 1.28 8.57
N GLY A 154 8.21 2.02 8.65
CA GLY A 154 8.26 3.30 9.36
C GLY A 154 9.47 4.14 8.97
N PRO A 155 9.51 5.42 9.39
CA PRO A 155 10.54 6.39 9.01
C PRO A 155 11.84 6.20 9.81
N SER A 156 12.42 4.99 9.78
CA SER A 156 13.70 4.70 10.41
C SER A 156 14.39 3.52 9.75
N ARG A 157 15.73 3.54 9.73
CA ARG A 157 16.55 2.44 9.21
C ARG A 157 16.39 1.14 9.99
N LEU A 158 15.92 1.23 11.23
CA LEU A 158 15.67 0.09 12.11
C LEU A 158 14.31 -0.56 11.85
N GLN A 159 13.42 0.13 11.13
CA GLN A 159 12.10 -0.41 10.81
C GLN A 159 12.23 -1.53 9.78
N PRO A 160 11.49 -2.64 9.92
CA PRO A 160 11.56 -3.74 8.98
C PRO A 160 11.22 -3.28 7.56
N VAL A 161 11.92 -3.88 6.59
CA VAL A 161 11.59 -3.74 5.17
C VAL A 161 10.29 -4.50 4.95
N SER A 162 9.27 -3.81 4.44
CA SER A 162 7.95 -4.37 4.16
C SER A 162 7.71 -4.59 2.67
N ASP A 163 8.48 -3.91 1.81
CA ASP A 163 8.40 -4.02 0.36
C ASP A 163 9.66 -3.50 -0.34
N HIS A 164 9.70 -3.56 -1.67
CA HIS A 164 10.73 -3.01 -2.53
C HIS A 164 10.11 -2.32 -3.75
N VAL A 165 10.75 -1.24 -4.20
CA VAL A 165 10.42 -0.55 -5.46
C VAL A 165 11.67 -0.41 -6.31
N ALA A 166 11.50 -0.38 -7.62
CA ALA A 166 12.58 -0.43 -8.59
C ALA A 166 12.88 0.96 -9.18
N ALA A 167 14.07 1.11 -9.75
CA ALA A 167 14.45 2.32 -10.49
C ALA A 167 13.38 2.69 -11.53
N GLY A 168 12.99 3.96 -11.54
CA GLY A 168 11.96 4.47 -12.45
C GLY A 168 10.52 4.37 -11.94
N ASP A 169 10.27 3.62 -10.86
CA ASP A 169 8.94 3.58 -10.25
C ASP A 169 8.52 4.98 -9.78
N ARG A 170 7.28 5.37 -10.14
CA ARG A 170 6.65 6.60 -9.67
C ARG A 170 5.87 6.33 -8.40
N LEU A 171 6.18 7.09 -7.36
CA LEU A 171 5.57 7.00 -6.04
C LEU A 171 4.86 8.30 -5.72
N TYR A 172 3.65 8.21 -5.16
CA TYR A 172 2.93 9.40 -4.70
C TYR A 172 3.28 9.67 -3.25
N VAL A 173 3.84 10.84 -2.96
CA VAL A 173 4.20 11.23 -1.58
C VAL A 173 2.95 11.71 -0.88
N LEU A 174 2.61 11.07 0.24
CA LEU A 174 1.43 11.37 1.05
C LEU A 174 1.79 12.02 2.40
N GLY A 175 3.05 11.87 2.82
CA GLY A 175 3.54 12.40 4.08
C GLY A 175 5.06 12.47 4.10
N GLN A 176 5.60 13.22 5.06
CA GLN A 176 7.04 13.45 5.19
C GLN A 176 7.47 13.29 6.65
N ALA A 177 8.68 12.78 6.84
CA ALA A 177 9.47 12.83 8.07
C ALA A 177 10.89 13.30 7.66
N PRO A 178 11.79 13.65 8.61
CA PRO A 178 13.07 14.32 8.29
C PRO A 178 13.81 13.72 7.08
N GLU A 179 14.05 12.41 7.11
CA GLU A 179 14.74 11.69 6.04
C GLU A 179 13.83 10.78 5.22
N TRP A 180 12.52 10.77 5.46
CA TRP A 180 11.64 9.76 4.88
C TRP A 180 10.41 10.35 4.20
N TYR A 181 9.98 9.69 3.13
CA TYR A 181 8.66 9.93 2.54
C TYR A 181 7.76 8.75 2.82
N TYR A 182 6.54 9.07 3.28
CA TYR A 182 5.44 8.13 3.25
C TYR A 182 4.82 8.18 1.86
N VAL A 183 4.79 7.03 1.19
CA VAL A 183 4.44 6.95 -0.23
C VAL A 183 3.36 5.90 -0.49
N ARG A 184 2.58 6.13 -1.53
CA ARG A 184 1.80 5.09 -2.22
C ARG A 184 2.63 4.53 -3.37
N LEU A 185 2.73 3.20 -3.43
CA LEU A 185 3.45 2.42 -4.42
C LEU A 185 2.60 2.18 -5.69
N PRO A 186 3.19 1.73 -6.81
CA PRO A 186 2.46 1.48 -8.06
C PRO A 186 1.36 0.43 -7.95
N ASP A 187 1.51 -0.56 -7.08
CA ASP A 187 0.53 -1.61 -6.79
C ASP A 187 -0.61 -1.15 -5.85
N GLY A 188 -0.56 0.10 -5.41
CA GLY A 188 -1.51 0.67 -4.46
C GLY A 188 -1.15 0.44 -2.98
N GLY A 189 -0.07 -0.28 -2.69
CA GLY A 189 0.50 -0.42 -1.36
C GLY A 189 1.06 0.88 -0.82
N PHE A 190 1.47 0.87 0.45
CA PHE A 190 2.04 2.05 1.11
C PHE A 190 3.24 1.70 1.98
N GLY A 191 4.15 2.65 2.15
CA GLY A 191 5.25 2.54 3.11
C GLY A 191 6.21 3.70 3.08
N TRP A 192 7.35 3.54 3.74
CA TRP A 192 8.38 4.58 3.90
C TRP A 192 9.59 4.33 3.03
N VAL A 193 9.95 5.34 2.25
CA VAL A 193 11.17 5.33 1.44
C VAL A 193 12.12 6.43 1.89
N TRP A 194 13.42 6.14 1.85
CA TRP A 194 14.43 7.12 2.22
C TRP A 194 14.53 8.19 1.12
N ARG A 195 14.34 9.46 1.49
CA ARG A 195 14.24 10.61 0.56
C ARG A 195 15.42 10.76 -0.38
N GLN A 196 16.61 10.33 0.02
CA GLN A 196 17.82 10.46 -0.80
C GLN A 196 17.84 9.56 -2.05
N PHE A 197 16.99 8.52 -2.09
CA PHE A 197 16.94 7.55 -3.19
C PHE A 197 15.75 7.76 -4.13
N VAL A 198 15.11 8.93 -4.02
CA VAL A 198 14.00 9.33 -4.88
C VAL A 198 14.16 10.79 -5.27
N ARG A 199 13.66 11.16 -6.45
CA ARG A 199 13.73 12.52 -6.98
C ARG A 199 12.37 12.96 -7.50
N GLY A 200 11.97 14.20 -7.23
CA GLY A 200 10.74 14.76 -7.76
C GLY A 200 10.28 15.99 -7.00
N GLU A 201 9.08 16.45 -7.32
CA GLU A 201 8.48 17.62 -6.70
C GLU A 201 7.59 17.17 -5.54
N VAL A 202 7.89 17.70 -4.35
CA VAL A 202 7.10 17.50 -3.14
C VAL A 202 6.83 18.86 -2.53
N THR A 203 5.57 19.17 -2.31
CA THR A 203 5.14 20.42 -1.67
C THR A 203 5.63 20.43 -0.23
N ALA A 204 6.24 21.52 0.21
CA ALA A 204 6.67 21.67 1.60
C ALA A 204 5.45 21.62 2.54
N PRO A 205 5.57 21.02 3.74
CA PRO A 205 4.52 21.12 4.75
C PRO A 205 4.28 22.61 5.07
N ARG A 206 3.01 23.02 5.05
CA ARG A 206 2.59 24.35 5.52
C ARG A 206 2.71 24.45 7.04
#